data_AF-A0A076HX43-F1
#
_entry.id   AF-A0A076HX43-F1
#
_cell.length_a   1.000
_cell.length_b   1.000
_cell.length_c   1.000
_cell.angle_alpha   90.00
_cell.angle_beta   90.00
_cell.angle_gamma   90.00
#
_symmetry.space_group_name_H-M   'P 1'
#
loop_
_entity.id
_entity.type
_entity.pdbx_description
1 polymer ?
#
loop_
_entity_poly.entity_id
_entity_poly.type
_entity_poly.pdbx_seq_one_letter_code
_entity_poly.pdbx_strand_id
1 'polypeptide(L)'
;MLLDNRLFTRFAQLAQLLRAGAALLAIGLCVQQYLMAQEALQGRFPAPCTSAAQDRQSELAMLLQLGATILAFLTLAAWMYRAYQNAHRLPGARPSHGPSMAVWGWLIPIANFWYPCRIMNEIGLYTGRYAQPAEPPLSATGWANLVGVWWVLHIGSYIMSYVANTLTSAAADNLEQLLVYDRMLLFSHLLSFGNAVATLVLLRLIAPYEQRLLVPQ
;
A
#
# COMPACT_ATOMS: atom_id res chain seq x y z
N MET A 1 -18.59 12.16 -21.49
CA MET A 1 -19.01 12.30 -20.07
C MET A 1 -17.97 11.63 -19.18
N LEU A 2 -17.57 12.28 -18.08
CA LEU A 2 -16.64 11.71 -17.10
C LEU A 2 -17.37 10.70 -16.21
N LEU A 3 -16.65 9.68 -15.75
CA LEU A 3 -17.19 8.69 -14.81
C LEU A 3 -17.15 9.23 -13.39
N ASP A 4 -18.25 9.12 -12.66
CA ASP A 4 -18.24 9.35 -11.22
C ASP A 4 -17.35 8.29 -10.54
N ASN A 5 -16.35 8.75 -9.80
CA ASN A 5 -15.38 7.91 -9.11
C ASN A 5 -15.54 7.94 -7.58
N ARG A 6 -16.48 8.73 -7.03
CA ARG A 6 -16.61 9.00 -5.58
C ARG A 6 -16.74 7.72 -4.74
N LEU A 7 -17.54 6.77 -5.20
CA LEU A 7 -17.76 5.50 -4.52
C LEU A 7 -16.48 4.65 -4.46
N PHE A 8 -15.72 4.59 -5.56
CA PHE A 8 -14.45 3.87 -5.62
C PHE A 8 -13.38 4.56 -4.77
N THR A 9 -13.34 5.90 -4.76
CA THR A 9 -12.46 6.67 -3.87
C THR A 9 -12.74 6.34 -2.41
N ARG A 10 -14.02 6.31 -1.98
CA ARG A 10 -14.40 5.96 -0.60
C ARG A 10 -14.03 4.52 -0.25
N PHE A 11 -14.33 3.55 -1.12
CA PHE A 11 -13.96 2.16 -0.88
C PHE A 11 -12.44 1.96 -0.80
N ALA A 12 -11.68 2.60 -1.69
CA ALA A 12 -10.22 2.56 -1.63
C ALA A 12 -9.69 3.17 -0.32
N GLN A 13 -10.22 4.32 0.10
CA GLN A 13 -9.82 4.95 1.38
C GLN A 13 -10.12 4.05 2.59
N LEU A 14 -11.31 3.44 2.65
CA LEU A 14 -11.68 2.51 3.73
C LEU A 14 -10.81 1.25 3.74
N ALA A 15 -10.51 0.70 2.56
CA ALA A 15 -9.64 -0.46 2.43
C ALA A 15 -8.20 -0.14 2.86
N GLN A 16 -7.69 1.06 2.54
CA GLN A 16 -6.36 1.49 3.03
C GLN A 16 -6.35 1.72 4.55
N LEU A 17 -7.43 2.23 5.14
CA LEU A 17 -7.55 2.34 6.60
C LEU A 17 -7.54 0.97 7.27
N LEU A 18 -8.31 0.01 6.75
CA LEU A 18 -8.30 -1.37 7.24
C LEU A 18 -6.90 -1.99 7.14
N ARG A 19 -6.23 -1.82 5.99
CA ARG A 19 -4.87 -2.30 5.77
C ARG A 19 -3.86 -1.67 6.74
N ALA A 20 -3.98 -0.37 7.02
CA ALA A 20 -3.13 0.31 7.98
C ALA A 20 -3.35 -0.23 9.41
N GLY A 21 -4.61 -0.47 9.79
CA GLY A 21 -4.95 -1.08 11.09
C GLY A 21 -4.41 -2.51 11.24
N ALA A 22 -4.56 -3.34 10.21
CA ALA A 22 -3.98 -4.68 10.19
C ALA A 22 -2.44 -4.65 10.29
N ALA A 23 -1.78 -3.70 9.63
CA ALA A 23 -0.33 -3.56 9.68
C ALA A 23 0.14 -3.14 11.08
N LEU A 24 -0.58 -2.25 11.76
CA LEU A 24 -0.30 -1.88 13.15
C LEU A 24 -0.46 -3.05 14.11
N LEU A 25 -1.50 -3.87 13.93
CA LEU A 25 -1.68 -5.10 14.71
C LEU A 25 -0.50 -6.06 14.50
N ALA A 26 -0.09 -6.28 13.26
CA ALA A 26 1.04 -7.14 12.92
C ALA A 26 2.37 -6.63 13.52
N ILE A 27 2.60 -5.31 13.53
CA ILE A 27 3.74 -4.69 14.21
C ILE A 27 3.73 -5.03 15.69
N GLY A 28 2.59 -4.86 16.36
CA GLY A 28 2.46 -5.16 17.79
C GLY A 28 2.77 -6.62 18.13
N LEU A 29 2.22 -7.56 17.35
CA LEU A 29 2.47 -8.99 17.53
C LEU A 29 3.92 -9.37 17.23
N CYS A 30 4.53 -8.79 16.20
CA CYS A 30 5.93 -8.99 15.86
C CYS A 30 6.86 -8.49 16.98
N VAL A 31 6.56 -7.34 17.59
CA VAL A 31 7.30 -6.83 18.76
C VAL A 31 7.17 -7.77 19.96
N GLN A 32 5.96 -8.28 20.24
CA GLN A 32 5.75 -9.25 21.32
C GLN A 32 6.57 -10.53 21.09
N GLN A 33 6.54 -11.09 19.88
CA GLN A 33 7.34 -12.26 19.51
C GLN A 33 8.84 -12.01 19.67
N TYR A 34 9.33 -10.86 19.20
CA TYR A 34 10.73 -10.47 19.33
C TYR A 34 11.18 -10.39 20.79
N LEU A 35 10.35 -9.80 21.67
CA LEU A 35 10.63 -9.70 23.11
C LEU A 35 10.68 -11.09 23.77
N MET A 36 9.74 -11.99 23.44
CA MET A 36 9.76 -13.37 23.92
C MET A 36 11.02 -14.13 23.45
N ALA A 37 11.42 -13.95 22.20
CA ALA A 37 12.63 -14.55 21.66
C ALA A 37 13.92 -14.02 22.35
N GLN A 38 13.94 -12.74 22.74
CA GLN A 38 15.04 -12.18 23.55
C GLN A 38 15.10 -12.77 24.96
N GLU A 39 13.95 -12.97 25.61
CA GLU A 39 13.90 -13.62 26.93
C GLU A 39 14.37 -15.08 26.87
N ALA A 40 14.02 -15.79 25.80
CA ALA A 40 14.46 -17.16 25.56
C ALA A 40 16.00 -17.27 25.43
N LEU A 41 16.68 -16.27 24.83
CA LEU A 41 18.15 -16.23 24.81
C LEU A 41 18.77 -16.14 26.20
N GLN A 42 18.04 -15.56 27.16
CA GLN A 42 18.47 -15.46 28.56
C GLN A 42 18.08 -16.71 29.38
N GLY A 43 17.56 -17.76 28.72
CA GLY A 43 17.08 -18.98 29.35
C GLY A 43 15.69 -18.87 29.98
N ARG A 44 14.99 -17.75 29.75
CA ARG A 44 13.61 -17.53 30.24
C ARG A 44 12.62 -17.89 29.14
N PHE A 45 12.19 -19.13 29.13
CA PHE A 45 11.22 -19.60 28.15
C PHE A 45 9.79 -19.29 28.61
N PRO A 46 8.93 -18.77 27.71
CA PRO A 46 7.52 -18.56 28.03
C PRO A 46 6.83 -19.90 28.29
N ALA A 47 5.75 -19.87 29.07
CA ALA A 47 4.92 -21.06 29.27
C ALA A 47 4.37 -21.55 27.92
N PRO A 48 4.23 -22.89 27.70
CA PRO A 48 3.74 -23.43 26.43
C PRO A 48 2.35 -22.91 26.00
N CYS A 49 1.48 -22.56 26.95
CA CYS A 49 0.19 -21.97 26.65
C CYS A 49 0.30 -20.53 26.11
N THR A 50 1.31 -19.76 26.54
CA THR A 50 1.57 -18.40 26.08
C THR A 50 2.13 -18.41 24.66
N SER A 51 3.08 -19.29 24.36
CA SER A 51 3.62 -19.42 23.00
C SER A 51 2.53 -19.85 22.01
N ALA A 52 1.72 -20.86 22.37
CA ALA A 52 0.62 -21.31 21.52
C ALA A 52 -0.44 -20.23 21.26
N ALA A 53 -0.71 -19.35 22.24
CA ALA A 53 -1.60 -18.21 22.07
C ALA A 53 -1.00 -17.16 21.13
N GLN A 54 0.30 -16.87 21.26
CA GLN A 54 1.03 -15.95 20.38
C GLN A 54 1.02 -16.45 18.93
N ASP A 55 1.33 -17.72 18.71
CA ASP A 55 1.36 -18.33 17.37
C ASP A 55 0.00 -18.20 16.68
N ARG A 56 -1.08 -18.49 17.40
CA ARG A 56 -2.46 -18.35 16.91
C ARG A 56 -2.80 -16.89 16.57
N GLN A 57 -2.39 -15.94 17.39
CA GLN A 57 -2.62 -14.52 17.13
C GLN A 57 -1.85 -14.05 15.89
N SER A 58 -0.59 -14.45 15.75
CA SER A 58 0.24 -14.16 14.58
C SER A 58 -0.35 -14.75 13.29
N GLU A 59 -0.84 -15.99 13.34
CA GLU A 59 -1.51 -16.63 12.20
C GLU A 59 -2.78 -15.87 11.78
N LEU A 60 -3.65 -15.53 12.73
CA LEU A 60 -4.87 -14.77 12.46
C LEU A 60 -4.56 -13.37 11.92
N ALA A 61 -3.55 -12.70 12.48
CA ALA A 61 -3.12 -11.38 12.01
C ALA A 61 -2.53 -11.45 10.60
N MET A 62 -1.79 -12.50 10.26
CA MET A 62 -1.29 -12.74 8.91
C MET A 62 -2.46 -12.87 7.91
N LEU A 63 -3.48 -13.67 8.23
CA LEU A 63 -4.66 -13.84 7.38
C LEU A 63 -5.44 -12.52 7.21
N LEU A 64 -5.64 -11.77 8.30
CA LEU A 64 -6.27 -10.46 8.27
C LEU A 64 -5.48 -9.47 7.41
N GLN A 65 -4.15 -9.43 7.59
CA GLN A 65 -3.26 -8.56 6.83
C GLN A 65 -3.30 -8.91 5.34
N LEU A 66 -3.29 -10.20 4.99
CA LEU A 66 -3.40 -10.66 3.61
C LEU A 66 -4.73 -10.22 2.98
N GLY A 67 -5.85 -10.49 3.66
CA GLY A 67 -7.18 -10.08 3.19
C GLY A 67 -7.32 -8.58 3.02
N ALA A 68 -6.85 -7.79 4.01
CA ALA A 68 -6.85 -6.34 3.93
C ALA A 68 -5.96 -5.81 2.79
N THR A 69 -4.81 -6.46 2.54
CA THR A 69 -3.90 -6.11 1.45
C THR A 69 -4.54 -6.38 0.08
N ILE A 70 -5.20 -7.53 -0.09
CA ILE A 70 -5.93 -7.87 -1.32
C ILE A 70 -7.06 -6.88 -1.57
N LEU A 71 -7.89 -6.60 -0.55
CA LEU A 71 -8.99 -5.64 -0.66
C LEU A 71 -8.48 -4.23 -1.03
N ALA A 72 -7.41 -3.78 -0.36
CA ALA A 72 -6.76 -2.50 -0.63
C ALA A 72 -6.20 -2.43 -2.06
N PHE A 73 -5.62 -3.53 -2.55
CA PHE A 73 -5.14 -3.62 -3.93
C PHE A 73 -6.27 -3.54 -4.95
N LEU A 74 -7.31 -4.37 -4.81
CA LEU A 74 -8.43 -4.44 -5.76
C LEU A 74 -9.17 -3.11 -5.85
N THR A 75 -9.45 -2.48 -4.70
CA THR A 75 -10.13 -1.17 -4.66
C THR A 75 -9.26 -0.06 -5.23
N LEU A 76 -7.95 -0.06 -4.96
CA LEU A 76 -7.01 0.90 -5.56
C LEU A 76 -6.91 0.71 -7.07
N ALA A 77 -6.76 -0.53 -7.55
CA ALA A 77 -6.68 -0.82 -8.99
C ALA A 77 -7.97 -0.43 -9.72
N ALA A 78 -9.13 -0.72 -9.14
CA ALA A 78 -10.42 -0.30 -9.68
C ALA A 78 -10.57 1.23 -9.73
N TRP A 79 -10.14 1.93 -8.67
CA TRP A 79 -10.10 3.39 -8.65
C TRP A 79 -9.13 3.94 -9.72
N MET A 80 -7.90 3.42 -9.80
CA MET A 80 -6.89 3.84 -10.78
C MET A 80 -7.39 3.64 -12.21
N TYR A 81 -8.04 2.51 -12.50
CA TYR A 81 -8.60 2.24 -13.82
C TYR A 81 -9.61 3.31 -14.24
N ARG A 82 -10.55 3.65 -13.35
CA ARG A 82 -11.59 4.66 -13.65
C ARG A 82 -11.00 6.07 -13.72
N ALA A 83 -10.11 6.43 -12.80
CA ALA A 83 -9.43 7.71 -12.79
C ALA A 83 -8.60 7.91 -14.08
N TYR A 84 -7.89 6.87 -14.52
CA TYR A 84 -7.11 6.91 -15.74
C TYR A 84 -7.98 6.94 -17.00
N GLN A 85 -9.14 6.26 -17.02
CA GLN A 85 -10.13 6.46 -18.07
C GLN A 85 -10.65 7.90 -18.13
N ASN A 86 -10.89 8.54 -16.98
CA ASN A 86 -11.27 9.95 -16.94
C ASN A 86 -10.17 10.84 -17.52
N ALA A 87 -8.91 10.57 -17.20
CA ALA A 87 -7.77 11.28 -17.80
C ALA A 87 -7.76 11.20 -19.34
N HIS A 88 -8.11 10.06 -19.93
CA HIS A 88 -8.24 9.91 -21.39
C HIS A 88 -9.41 10.67 -22.00
N ARG A 89 -10.46 10.96 -21.22
CA ARG A 89 -11.63 11.71 -21.68
C ARG A 89 -11.47 13.22 -21.55
N LEU A 90 -10.39 13.70 -20.93
CA LEU A 90 -10.11 15.12 -20.78
C LEU A 90 -9.60 15.69 -22.13
N PRO A 91 -10.19 16.80 -22.64
CA PRO A 91 -9.80 17.38 -23.92
C PRO A 91 -8.31 17.74 -23.96
N GLY A 92 -7.55 17.21 -24.91
CA GLY A 92 -6.12 17.53 -25.07
C GLY A 92 -5.18 16.82 -24.09
N ALA A 93 -5.68 15.95 -23.20
CA ALA A 93 -4.83 15.03 -22.45
C ALA A 93 -4.23 13.97 -23.39
N ARG A 94 -2.96 13.59 -23.15
CA ARG A 94 -2.27 12.52 -23.89
C ARG A 94 -1.62 11.54 -22.91
N PRO A 95 -2.39 10.74 -22.16
CA PRO A 95 -1.84 9.72 -21.27
C PRO A 95 -0.95 8.75 -22.04
N SER A 96 0.10 8.25 -21.40
CA SER A 96 1.14 7.48 -22.12
C SER A 96 0.71 6.05 -22.45
N HIS A 97 -0.29 5.52 -21.77
CA HIS A 97 -0.75 4.13 -21.92
C HIS A 97 -2.26 4.07 -22.02
N GLY A 98 -2.79 3.02 -22.63
CA GLY A 98 -4.24 2.78 -22.65
C GLY A 98 -4.81 2.53 -21.25
N PRO A 99 -6.12 2.76 -21.01
CA PRO A 99 -6.72 2.65 -19.68
C PRO A 99 -6.55 1.29 -19.01
N SER A 100 -6.57 0.20 -19.80
CA SER A 100 -6.41 -1.17 -19.30
C SER A 100 -5.05 -1.41 -18.62
N MET A 101 -4.02 -0.63 -18.97
CA MET A 101 -2.71 -0.73 -18.33
C MET A 101 -2.71 -0.27 -16.87
N ALA A 102 -3.74 0.45 -16.41
CA ALA A 102 -3.93 0.75 -14.99
C ALA A 102 -4.19 -0.51 -14.14
N VAL A 103 -4.61 -1.61 -14.77
CA VAL A 103 -4.78 -2.92 -14.12
C VAL A 103 -3.63 -3.85 -14.54
N TRP A 104 -3.40 -4.01 -15.85
CA TRP A 104 -2.37 -4.92 -16.36
C TRP A 104 -0.95 -4.54 -15.94
N GLY A 105 -0.70 -3.25 -15.72
CA GLY A 105 0.57 -2.76 -15.20
C GLY A 105 0.95 -3.38 -13.86
N TRP A 106 -0.02 -3.80 -13.04
CA TRP A 106 0.25 -4.49 -11.77
C TRP A 106 0.55 -5.99 -11.93
N LEU A 107 0.06 -6.61 -13.00
CA LEU A 107 0.14 -8.07 -13.17
C LEU A 107 1.33 -8.49 -14.02
N ILE A 108 1.74 -7.66 -14.97
CA ILE A 108 2.88 -7.93 -15.85
C ILE A 108 4.18 -7.60 -15.09
N PRO A 109 5.08 -8.56 -14.82
CA PRO A 109 6.22 -8.34 -13.91
C PRO A 109 7.10 -7.16 -14.29
N ILE A 110 7.46 -7.03 -15.57
CA ILE A 110 8.31 -5.93 -16.06
C ILE A 110 7.57 -4.60 -15.96
N ALA A 111 6.28 -4.56 -16.29
CA ALA A 111 5.46 -3.36 -16.22
C ALA A 111 5.24 -2.90 -14.78
N ASN A 112 5.14 -3.85 -13.84
CA ASN A 112 4.89 -3.58 -12.43
C ASN A 112 5.93 -2.63 -11.86
N PHE A 113 7.19 -2.71 -12.28
CA PHE A 113 8.25 -1.82 -11.81
C PHE A 113 8.02 -0.31 -12.05
N TRP A 114 7.26 0.08 -13.08
CA TRP A 114 7.19 1.48 -13.50
C TRP A 114 5.80 1.99 -13.91
N TYR A 115 4.92 1.15 -14.43
CA TYR A 115 3.63 1.61 -14.96
C TYR A 115 2.69 2.08 -13.87
N PRO A 116 2.52 1.39 -12.72
CA PRO A 116 1.66 1.89 -11.66
C PRO A 116 2.06 3.29 -11.16
N CYS A 117 3.37 3.51 -10.96
CA CYS A 117 3.93 4.82 -10.58
C CYS A 117 3.64 5.89 -11.63
N ARG A 118 3.93 5.60 -12.89
CA ARG A 118 3.69 6.54 -14.01
C ARG A 118 2.21 6.86 -14.18
N ILE A 119 1.35 5.85 -14.10
CA ILE A 119 -0.11 6.01 -14.22
C ILE A 119 -0.66 6.84 -13.06
N MET A 120 -0.24 6.57 -11.82
CA MET A 120 -0.61 7.39 -10.66
C MET A 120 -0.19 8.86 -10.85
N ASN A 121 1.03 9.09 -11.33
CA ASN A 121 1.52 10.45 -11.59
C ASN A 121 0.70 11.15 -12.69
N GLU A 122 0.41 10.47 -13.80
CA GLU A 122 -0.41 10.99 -14.89
C GLU A 122 -1.85 11.29 -14.47
N ILE A 123 -2.47 10.41 -13.65
CA ILE A 123 -3.80 10.65 -13.08
C ILE A 123 -3.82 11.99 -12.34
N GLY A 124 -2.83 12.23 -11.46
CA GLY A 124 -2.75 13.50 -10.73
C GLY A 124 -2.44 14.69 -11.63
N LEU A 125 -1.50 14.56 -12.57
CA LEU A 125 -1.16 15.62 -13.53
C LEU A 125 -2.39 16.10 -14.31
N TYR A 126 -3.12 15.17 -14.92
CA TYR A 126 -4.29 15.51 -15.72
C TYR A 126 -5.45 15.96 -14.84
N THR A 127 -5.76 15.26 -13.76
CA THR A 127 -6.84 15.66 -12.85
C THR A 127 -6.62 17.06 -12.29
N GLY A 128 -5.40 17.36 -11.82
CA GLY A 128 -5.03 18.65 -11.27
C GLY A 128 -5.09 19.78 -12.29
N ARG A 129 -4.65 19.54 -13.54
CA ARG A 129 -4.64 20.55 -14.60
C ARG A 129 -6.06 21.03 -15.00
N TYR A 130 -7.04 20.13 -14.99
CA TYR A 130 -8.40 20.45 -15.46
C TYR A 130 -9.39 20.80 -14.34
N ALA A 131 -9.08 20.49 -13.08
CA ALA A 131 -9.98 20.71 -11.96
C ALA A 131 -10.18 22.18 -11.53
N GLN A 132 -9.33 23.13 -11.97
CA GLN A 132 -9.54 24.60 -12.10
C GLN A 132 -8.19 25.37 -12.17
N PRO A 133 -8.13 26.57 -12.79
CA PRO A 133 -6.93 27.41 -12.89
C PRO A 133 -6.63 28.36 -11.72
N ALA A 134 -7.55 28.54 -10.75
CA ALA A 134 -7.44 29.55 -9.69
C ALA A 134 -6.76 29.07 -8.39
N GLU A 135 -6.61 27.76 -8.21
CA GLU A 135 -5.89 27.16 -7.07
C GLU A 135 -4.52 26.66 -7.53
N PRO A 136 -3.54 26.54 -6.60
CA PRO A 136 -2.27 25.91 -6.94
C PRO A 136 -2.54 24.51 -7.55
N PRO A 137 -1.95 24.21 -8.71
CA PRO A 137 -2.17 22.93 -9.38
C PRO A 137 -1.78 21.79 -8.43
N LEU A 138 -2.36 20.60 -8.61
CA LEU A 138 -1.98 19.43 -7.80
C LEU A 138 -0.47 19.14 -7.84
N SER A 139 0.24 19.57 -8.89
CA SER A 139 1.71 19.52 -8.93
C SER A 139 2.39 20.38 -7.84
N ALA A 140 1.78 21.50 -7.44
CA ALA A 140 2.28 22.39 -6.39
C ALA A 140 2.06 21.84 -4.96
N THR A 141 1.25 20.80 -4.78
CA THR A 141 1.08 20.12 -3.48
C THR A 141 2.14 19.04 -3.23
N GLY A 142 3.13 18.90 -4.12
CA GLY A 142 4.16 17.87 -4.03
C GLY A 142 3.68 16.49 -4.48
N TRP A 143 2.61 16.40 -5.27
CA TRP A 143 2.03 15.13 -5.77
C TRP A 143 3.08 14.16 -6.31
N ALA A 144 3.95 14.62 -7.22
CA ALA A 144 4.97 13.77 -7.83
C ALA A 144 5.95 13.19 -6.79
N ASN A 145 6.34 13.98 -5.78
CA ASN A 145 7.19 13.53 -4.69
C ASN A 145 6.46 12.48 -3.83
N LEU A 146 5.19 12.71 -3.52
CA LEU A 146 4.38 11.77 -2.75
C LEU A 146 4.17 10.45 -3.51
N VAL A 147 3.96 10.49 -4.84
CA VAL A 147 3.90 9.30 -5.68
C VAL A 147 5.25 8.56 -5.67
N GLY A 148 6.37 9.28 -5.73
CA GLY A 148 7.71 8.71 -5.60
C GLY A 148 7.91 7.98 -4.25
N VAL A 149 7.56 8.63 -3.14
CA VAL A 149 7.62 8.05 -1.79
C VAL A 149 6.72 6.81 -1.68
N TRP A 150 5.46 6.93 -2.12
CA TRP A 150 4.52 5.80 -2.17
C TRP A 150 5.11 4.62 -2.93
N TRP A 151 5.72 4.88 -4.09
CA TRP A 151 6.29 3.82 -4.93
C TRP A 151 7.51 3.16 -4.30
N VAL A 152 8.41 3.94 -3.68
CA VAL A 152 9.56 3.41 -2.94
C VAL A 152 9.12 2.55 -1.76
N LEU A 153 8.11 2.99 -1.01
CA LEU A 153 7.53 2.21 0.09
C LEU A 153 6.89 0.91 -0.41
N HIS A 154 6.19 0.98 -1.55
CA HIS A 154 5.57 -0.18 -2.19
C HIS A 154 6.61 -1.24 -2.55
N ILE A 155 7.59 -0.88 -3.39
CA ILE A 155 8.66 -1.79 -3.83
C ILE A 155 9.51 -2.26 -2.65
N GLY A 156 9.87 -1.36 -1.74
CA GLY A 156 10.62 -1.69 -0.52
C GLY A 156 9.92 -2.75 0.33
N SER A 157 8.60 -2.63 0.52
CA SER A 157 7.83 -3.61 1.29
C SER A 157 7.85 -5.01 0.66
N TYR A 158 7.78 -5.11 -0.68
CA TYR A 158 7.87 -6.40 -1.37
C TYR A 158 9.26 -7.01 -1.27
N ILE A 159 10.31 -6.22 -1.47
CA ILE A 159 11.69 -6.71 -1.37
C ILE A 159 11.95 -7.21 0.05
N MET A 160 11.57 -6.44 1.08
CA MET A 160 11.78 -6.84 2.46
C MET A 160 10.97 -8.09 2.83
N SER A 161 9.71 -8.18 2.40
CA SER A 161 8.91 -9.38 2.62
C SER A 161 9.51 -10.61 1.93
N TYR A 162 10.01 -10.46 0.71
CA TYR A 162 10.67 -11.54 -0.02
C TYR A 162 11.93 -12.01 0.71
N VAL A 163 12.80 -11.08 1.12
CA VAL A 163 14.04 -11.38 1.85
C VAL A 163 13.73 -12.07 3.19
N ALA A 164 12.75 -11.57 3.95
CA ALA A 164 12.35 -12.21 5.22
C ALA A 164 11.91 -13.67 5.01
N ASN A 165 11.15 -13.94 3.94
CA ASN A 165 10.69 -15.30 3.63
C ASN A 165 11.83 -16.26 3.23
N THR A 166 12.97 -15.75 2.76
CA THR A 166 14.14 -16.61 2.50
C THR A 166 14.80 -17.14 3.77
N LEU A 167 14.54 -16.50 4.92
CA LEU A 167 15.13 -16.86 6.20
C LEU A 167 14.24 -17.80 7.03
N THR A 168 13.01 -18.09 6.59
CA THR A 168 12.01 -18.82 7.39
C THR A 168 12.49 -20.20 7.84
N SER A 169 13.06 -21.00 6.95
CA SER A 169 13.57 -22.33 7.30
C SER A 169 14.71 -22.26 8.32
N ALA A 170 15.55 -21.25 8.21
CA ALA A 170 16.74 -21.07 9.02
C ALA A 170 16.38 -20.54 10.43
N ALA A 171 15.36 -19.67 10.49
CA ALA A 171 14.76 -19.17 11.73
C ALA A 171 14.07 -20.26 12.58
N ALA A 172 13.61 -21.36 11.96
CA ALA A 172 12.96 -22.45 12.69
C ALA A 172 13.92 -23.22 13.61
N ASP A 173 15.19 -23.33 13.21
CA ASP A 173 16.19 -24.17 13.88
C ASP A 173 17.14 -23.38 14.78
N ASN A 174 17.16 -22.05 14.68
CA ASN A 174 18.13 -21.21 15.36
C ASN A 174 17.51 -19.90 15.89
N LEU A 175 17.57 -19.71 17.21
CA LEU A 175 17.01 -18.55 17.90
C LEU A 175 17.65 -17.21 17.50
N GLU A 176 18.95 -17.18 17.17
CA GLU A 176 19.59 -15.97 16.65
C GLU A 176 19.05 -15.61 15.26
N GLN A 177 18.79 -16.62 14.44
CA GLN A 177 18.21 -16.42 13.10
C GLN A 177 16.74 -16.03 13.19
N LEU A 178 16.00 -16.52 14.19
CA LEU A 178 14.66 -16.05 14.50
C LEU A 178 14.63 -14.54 14.80
N LEU A 179 15.57 -14.03 15.59
CA LEU A 179 15.66 -12.58 15.85
C LEU A 179 16.04 -11.75 14.62
N VAL A 180 16.83 -12.30 13.70
CA VAL A 180 17.11 -11.66 12.40
C VAL A 180 15.83 -11.62 11.56
N TYR A 181 15.12 -12.74 11.47
CA TYR A 181 13.84 -12.84 10.77
C TYR A 181 12.81 -11.84 11.33
N ASP A 182 12.61 -11.80 12.64
CA ASP A 182 11.64 -10.89 13.29
C ASP A 182 11.97 -9.42 13.03
N ARG A 183 13.25 -9.03 13.03
CA ARG A 183 13.67 -7.66 12.69
C ARG A 183 13.35 -7.30 11.25
N MET A 184 13.59 -8.22 10.31
CA MET A 184 13.24 -8.01 8.90
C MET A 184 11.74 -7.94 8.70
N LEU A 185 10.98 -8.79 9.40
CA LEU A 185 9.52 -8.79 9.36
C LEU A 185 8.94 -7.48 9.90
N LEU A 186 9.45 -7.02 11.06
CA LEU A 186 9.08 -5.74 11.65
C LEU A 186 9.31 -4.57 10.67
N PHE A 187 10.48 -4.54 10.02
CA PHE A 187 10.79 -3.52 9.04
C PHE A 187 9.86 -3.58 7.81
N SER A 188 9.55 -4.79 7.33
CA SER A 188 8.56 -5.01 6.27
C SER A 188 7.17 -4.47 6.65
N HIS A 189 6.72 -4.72 7.89
CA HIS A 189 5.44 -4.21 8.36
C HIS A 189 5.41 -2.68 8.47
N LEU A 190 6.51 -2.04 8.90
CA LEU A 190 6.63 -0.58 8.93
C LEU A 190 6.53 0.03 7.52
N LEU A 191 7.20 -0.57 6.53
CA LEU A 191 7.07 -0.15 5.14
C LEU A 191 5.65 -0.34 4.60
N SER A 192 5.00 -1.46 4.92
CA SER A 192 3.61 -1.72 4.50
C SER A 192 2.62 -0.73 5.13
N PHE A 193 2.81 -0.39 6.41
CA PHE A 193 2.04 0.65 7.09
C PHE A 193 2.24 2.02 6.44
N GLY A 194 3.50 2.42 6.23
CA GLY A 194 3.84 3.67 5.54
C GLY A 194 3.23 3.73 4.14
N ASN A 195 3.28 2.63 3.39
CA ASN A 195 2.68 2.52 2.06
C ASN A 195 1.14 2.69 2.10
N ALA A 196 0.47 2.08 3.07
CA ALA A 196 -0.98 2.22 3.24
C ALA A 196 -1.36 3.69 3.56
N VAL A 197 -0.60 4.34 4.44
CA VAL A 197 -0.76 5.76 4.77
C VAL A 197 -0.51 6.65 3.54
N ALA A 198 0.59 6.44 2.82
CA ALA A 198 0.90 7.21 1.61
C ALA A 198 -0.21 7.06 0.55
N THR A 199 -0.73 5.85 0.35
CA THR A 199 -1.86 5.60 -0.56
C THR A 199 -3.11 6.35 -0.11
N LEU A 200 -3.43 6.31 1.20
CA LEU A 200 -4.57 7.03 1.77
C LEU A 200 -4.44 8.55 1.58
N VAL A 201 -3.23 9.10 1.78
CA VAL A 201 -2.96 10.53 1.56
C VAL A 201 -3.13 10.89 0.08
N LEU A 202 -2.60 10.11 -0.86
CA LEU A 202 -2.82 10.31 -2.30
C LEU A 202 -4.31 10.35 -2.65
N LEU A 203 -5.08 9.36 -2.19
CA LEU A 203 -6.52 9.27 -2.43
C LEU A 203 -7.30 10.45 -1.83
N ARG A 204 -6.92 10.92 -0.64
CA ARG A 204 -7.56 12.07 0.01
C ARG A 204 -7.21 13.38 -0.70
N LEU A 205 -5.96 13.52 -1.13
CA LEU A 205 -5.46 14.72 -1.78
C LEU A 205 -6.11 14.92 -3.16
N ILE A 206 -6.32 13.85 -3.93
CA ILE A 206 -6.91 13.95 -5.27
C ILE A 206 -8.45 14.01 -5.28
N ALA A 207 -9.12 13.48 -4.25
CA ALA A 207 -10.57 13.45 -4.15
C ALA A 207 -11.29 14.79 -4.41
N PRO A 208 -10.88 15.94 -3.84
CA PRO A 208 -11.55 17.22 -4.12
C PRO A 208 -11.39 17.64 -5.59
N TYR A 209 -10.25 17.34 -6.22
CA TYR A 209 -10.01 17.64 -7.63
C TYR A 209 -10.89 16.76 -8.54
N GLU A 210 -11.03 15.46 -8.25
CA GLU A 210 -11.95 14.57 -8.98
C GLU A 210 -13.40 15.05 -8.89
N GLN A 211 -13.83 15.56 -7.73
CA GLN A 211 -15.20 16.05 -7.53
C GLN A 211 -15.49 17.31 -8.36
N ARG A 212 -14.53 18.23 -8.46
CA ARG A 212 -14.66 19.47 -9.24
C ARG A 212 -14.79 19.20 -10.74
N LEU A 213 -14.13 18.17 -11.27
CA LEU A 213 -14.24 17.78 -12.68
C LEU A 213 -15.65 17.33 -13.09
N LEU A 214 -16.46 16.85 -12.14
CA LEU A 214 -17.81 16.34 -12.41
C LEU A 214 -18.88 17.43 -12.39
N VAL A 215 -18.56 18.63 -11.90
CA VAL A 215 -19.48 19.77 -11.86
C VAL A 215 -19.42 20.48 -13.22
N PRO A 216 -20.56 20.71 -13.91
CA PRO A 216 -20.57 21.51 -15.13
C PRO A 216 -20.01 22.91 -14.84
N GLN A 217 -19.05 23.37 -15.65
CA GLN A 217 -18.57 24.75 -15.62
C GLN A 217 -19.43 25.64 -16.52
#